data_AF-A0A935KTU8-F1
#
_entry.id   AF-A0A935KTU8-F1
#
_cell.length_a   1.000
_cell.length_b   1.000
_cell.length_c   1.000
_cell.angle_alpha   90.00
_cell.angle_beta   90.00
_cell.angle_gamma   90.00
#
_symmetry.space_group_name_H-M   'P 1'
#
loop_
_entity.id
_entity.type
_entity.pdbx_description
1 polymer ?
#
loop_
_entity_poly.entity_id
_entity_poly.type
_entity_poly.pdbx_seq_one_letter_code
_entity_poly.pdbx_strand_id
1 'polypeptide(L)'
;MRSVILTLAIISISVLNSYPQSAWFWQNPVPTGEQIFSVIFQNTDKGFAVGYGGEILKSTNGGMNWLQQASPSSKDLNDIHIINTGLGFICGDSGIVLKTENAGQT
;
A
#
# COMPACT_ATOMS: atom_id res chain seq x y z
N MET A 1 33.51 37.59 28.58
CA MET A 1 33.16 36.46 29.46
C MET A 1 31.64 36.46 29.62
N ARG A 2 30.94 35.45 29.08
CA ARG A 2 29.48 35.14 29.20
C ARG A 2 28.53 36.22 28.63
N SER A 3 27.61 35.90 27.71
CA SER A 3 26.45 35.04 27.95
C SER A 3 26.01 34.30 26.67
N VAL A 4 25.69 33.00 26.84
CA VAL A 4 25.26 32.05 25.81
C VAL A 4 23.74 32.16 25.66
N ILE A 5 23.23 32.43 24.45
CA ILE A 5 21.79 32.38 24.15
C ILE A 5 21.44 30.96 23.72
N LEU A 6 20.53 30.32 24.48
CA LEU A 6 19.90 29.04 24.14
C LEU A 6 19.11 29.17 22.84
N THR A 7 19.37 28.29 21.88
CA THR A 7 18.37 27.90 20.87
C THR A 7 18.10 26.41 21.01
N LEU A 8 16.93 26.10 21.58
CA LEU A 8 16.32 24.77 21.54
C LEU A 8 15.87 24.50 20.11
N ALA A 9 16.71 23.85 19.31
CA ALA A 9 16.24 23.19 18.11
C ALA A 9 15.68 21.83 18.53
N ILE A 10 14.35 21.72 18.59
CA ILE A 10 13.67 20.43 18.56
C ILE A 10 14.08 19.80 17.24
N ILE A 11 15.07 18.91 17.28
CA ILE A 11 15.35 18.02 16.16
C ILE A 11 14.17 17.07 16.14
N SER A 12 13.14 17.40 15.37
CA SER A 12 12.27 16.37 14.84
C SER A 12 13.20 15.45 14.06
N ILE A 13 13.51 14.29 14.65
CA ILE A 13 13.94 13.14 13.87
C ILE A 13 12.74 12.81 12.99
N SER A 14 12.61 13.53 11.89
CA SER A 14 12.18 12.87 10.68
C SER A 14 13.29 11.88 10.43
N VAL A 15 13.01 10.60 10.68
CA VAL A 15 13.80 9.54 10.09
C VAL A 15 13.66 9.79 8.60
N LEU A 16 14.57 10.59 8.05
CA LEU A 16 14.94 10.51 6.66
C LEU A 16 15.42 9.08 6.56
N ASN A 17 14.51 8.19 6.18
CA ASN A 17 14.91 6.91 5.62
C ASN A 17 15.72 7.30 4.39
N SER A 18 17.02 7.54 4.60
CA SER A 18 18.01 7.58 3.55
C SER A 18 18.08 6.15 3.08
N TYR A 19 17.11 5.73 2.28
CA TYR A 19 17.22 4.50 1.53
C TYR A 19 18.50 4.70 0.72
N PRO A 20 19.56 3.90 0.97
CA PRO A 20 20.75 4.00 0.15
C PRO A 20 20.31 3.88 -1.32
N GLN A 21 20.96 4.62 -2.22
CA GLN A 21 20.70 4.63 -3.68
C GLN A 21 21.02 3.28 -4.36
N SER A 22 20.62 2.17 -3.76
CA SER A 22 20.87 0.81 -4.22
C SER A 22 19.71 -0.11 -3.84
N ALA A 23 19.06 -0.61 -4.90
CA ALA A 23 18.36 -1.88 -5.00
C ALA A 23 16.98 -2.05 -4.31
N TRP A 24 16.25 -3.03 -4.85
CA TRP A 24 14.98 -3.56 -4.36
C TRP A 24 15.05 -3.84 -2.85
N PHE A 25 14.08 -3.33 -2.10
CA PHE A 25 13.93 -3.58 -0.68
C PHE A 25 12.57 -4.20 -0.40
N TRP A 26 12.55 -5.15 0.53
CA TRP A 26 11.35 -5.87 0.93
C TRP A 26 10.41 -4.89 1.66
N GLN A 27 9.17 -4.76 1.20
CA GLN A 27 8.13 -3.88 1.77
C GLN A 27 6.99 -4.63 2.48
N ASN A 28 6.97 -5.96 2.36
CA ASN A 28 6.33 -6.89 3.30
C ASN A 28 7.37 -7.08 4.45
N PRO A 29 7.10 -7.40 5.74
CA PRO A 29 5.85 -7.72 6.41
C PRO A 29 5.03 -6.48 6.80
N VAL A 30 3.76 -6.76 7.14
CA VAL A 30 2.61 -5.89 7.45
C VAL A 30 1.65 -5.77 6.26
N PRO A 31 0.47 -6.45 6.27
CA PRO A 31 -0.17 -7.15 7.39
C PRO A 31 -0.08 -8.69 7.40
N THR A 32 0.15 -9.40 6.29
CA THR A 32 -0.23 -10.83 6.24
C THR A 32 0.88 -11.81 5.83
N GLY A 33 1.87 -11.37 5.05
CA GLY A 33 2.90 -12.29 4.53
C GLY A 33 2.39 -13.26 3.45
N GLU A 34 1.15 -13.09 3.00
CA GLU A 34 0.52 -13.90 1.96
C GLU A 34 1.12 -13.63 0.58
N GLN A 35 0.90 -14.57 -0.34
CA GLN A 35 1.33 -14.41 -1.73
C GLN A 35 0.53 -13.28 -2.39
N ILE A 36 1.24 -12.31 -2.96
CA ILE A 36 0.67 -11.22 -3.75
C ILE A 36 0.85 -11.56 -5.24
N PHE A 37 -0.24 -11.50 -6.00
CA PHE A 37 -0.26 -11.85 -7.41
C PHE A 37 -0.24 -10.62 -8.32
N SER A 38 -0.80 -9.49 -7.89
CA SER A 38 -0.80 -8.25 -8.66
C SER A 38 -0.76 -7.00 -7.77
N VAL A 39 -0.15 -5.93 -8.27
CA VAL A 39 -0.06 -4.62 -7.62
C VAL A 39 -0.28 -3.52 -8.65
N ILE A 40 -1.07 -2.51 -8.28
CA ILE A 40 -1.33 -1.34 -9.12
C ILE A 40 -1.37 -0.07 -8.30
N PHE A 41 -0.88 1.03 -8.88
CA PHE A 41 -0.97 2.36 -8.28
C PHE A 41 -1.91 3.25 -9.10
N GLN A 42 -2.89 3.85 -8.42
CA GLN A 42 -3.77 4.85 -8.99
C GLN A 42 -3.04 6.19 -9.20
N ASN A 43 -2.10 6.50 -8.30
CA ASN A 43 -1.20 7.64 -8.36
C ASN A 43 0.03 7.37 -7.48
N THR A 44 0.89 8.37 -7.27
CA THR A 44 2.15 8.22 -6.49
C THR A 44 1.94 7.74 -5.06
N ASP A 45 0.77 7.98 -4.47
CA ASP A 45 0.52 7.70 -3.06
C ASP A 45 -0.40 6.50 -2.85
N LYS A 46 -1.39 6.31 -3.73
CA LYS A 46 -2.47 5.34 -3.57
C LYS A 46 -2.23 4.11 -4.42
N GLY A 47 -2.01 2.98 -3.77
CA GLY A 47 -1.80 1.68 -4.40
C GLY A 47 -2.66 0.59 -3.82
N PHE A 48 -2.83 -0.48 -4.59
CA PHE A 48 -3.56 -1.68 -4.21
C PHE A 48 -2.76 -2.92 -4.60
N ALA A 49 -2.82 -3.95 -3.76
CA ALA A 49 -2.25 -5.25 -4.07
C ALA A 49 -3.27 -6.34 -3.77
N VAL A 50 -3.29 -7.39 -4.59
CA VAL A 50 -4.24 -8.51 -4.47
C VAL A 50 -3.51 -9.85 -4.51
N GLY A 51 -4.07 -10.87 -3.86
CA GLY A 51 -3.37 -12.13 -3.74
C GLY A 51 -4.18 -13.32 -3.22
N TYR A 52 -3.44 -14.24 -2.62
CA TYR A 52 -3.94 -15.52 -2.10
C TYR A 52 -5.05 -15.34 -1.08
N GLY A 53 -6.02 -16.25 -1.09
CA GLY A 53 -7.06 -16.32 -0.04
C GLY A 53 -7.98 -15.11 0.03
N GLY A 54 -8.09 -14.33 -1.05
CA GLY A 54 -8.89 -13.11 -1.08
C GLY A 54 -8.16 -11.87 -0.60
N GLU A 55 -6.84 -11.90 -0.48
CA GLU A 55 -6.07 -10.78 0.07
C GLU A 55 -6.24 -9.51 -0.77
N ILE A 56 -6.61 -8.41 -0.13
CA ILE A 56 -6.66 -7.07 -0.71
C ILE A 56 -5.93 -6.12 0.24
N LEU A 57 -4.87 -5.49 -0.25
CA LEU A 57 -4.09 -4.49 0.47
C LEU A 57 -4.24 -3.14 -0.18
N LYS A 58 -4.18 -2.07 0.64
CA LYS A 58 -4.20 -0.69 0.19
C LYS A 58 -3.08 0.11 0.83
N SER A 59 -2.38 0.89 0.01
CA SER A 59 -1.43 1.90 0.47
C SER A 59 -1.98 3.30 0.19
N THR A 60 -1.65 4.24 1.07
CA THR A 60 -1.95 5.68 0.91
C THR A 60 -0.70 6.55 1.01
N ASN A 61 0.48 5.92 0.98
CA ASN A 61 1.77 6.57 1.18
C ASN A 61 2.86 5.97 0.27
N GLY A 62 2.50 5.63 -0.97
CA GLY A 62 3.47 5.22 -2.00
C GLY A 62 4.06 3.82 -1.77
N GLY A 63 3.33 2.94 -1.08
CA GLY A 63 3.78 1.58 -0.79
C GLY A 63 4.67 1.46 0.44
N MET A 64 4.92 2.55 1.18
CA MET A 64 5.68 2.50 2.45
C MET A 64 4.95 1.70 3.53
N ASN A 65 3.61 1.73 3.54
CA ASN A 65 2.77 0.89 4.39
C ASN A 65 1.55 0.37 3.61
N TRP A 66 1.08 -0.81 3.99
CA TRP A 66 -0.09 -1.48 3.40
C TRP A 66 -1.09 -1.87 4.50
N LEU A 67 -2.37 -1.60 4.26
CA LEU A 67 -3.48 -1.93 5.16
C LEU A 67 -4.41 -2.92 4.48
N GLN A 68 -4.75 -4.00 5.17
CA GLN A 68 -5.72 -4.99 4.69
C GLN A 68 -7.09 -4.34 4.51
N GLN A 69 -7.75 -4.63 3.40
CA GLN A 69 -9.13 -4.24 3.12
C GLN A 69 -10.02 -5.48 3.26
N ALA A 70 -11.30 -5.25 3.57
CA ALA A 70 -12.26 -6.34 3.59
C ALA A 70 -12.44 -6.91 2.17
N SER A 71 -12.37 -8.23 2.05
CA SER A 71 -12.64 -8.94 0.80
C SER A 71 -13.95 -9.72 0.94
N PRO A 72 -14.85 -9.65 -0.05
CA PRO A 72 -16.09 -10.44 -0.05
C PRO A 72 -15.86 -11.92 -0.43
N SER A 73 -14.60 -12.33 -0.63
CA SER A 73 -14.24 -13.66 -1.12
C SER A 73 -12.99 -14.19 -0.44
N SER A 74 -12.91 -15.51 -0.30
CA SER A 74 -11.71 -16.24 0.11
C SER A 74 -10.98 -16.91 -1.08
N LYS A 75 -11.38 -16.60 -2.31
CA LYS A 75 -10.72 -17.08 -3.53
C LYS A 75 -9.52 -16.22 -3.87
N ASP A 76 -8.53 -16.82 -4.50
CA ASP A 76 -7.34 -16.15 -5.00
C ASP A 76 -7.73 -15.04 -5.99
N LEU A 77 -7.17 -13.86 -5.76
CA LEU A 77 -7.38 -12.65 -6.56
C LEU A 77 -6.14 -12.45 -7.42
N ASN A 78 -6.26 -12.77 -8.71
CA ASN A 78 -5.13 -12.95 -9.61
C ASN A 78 -4.66 -11.66 -10.27
N ASP A 79 -5.57 -10.70 -10.50
CA ASP A 79 -5.21 -9.42 -11.11
C ASP A 79 -6.12 -8.27 -10.67
N ILE A 80 -5.61 -7.05 -10.78
CA ILE A 80 -6.30 -5.80 -10.43
C ILE A 80 -6.03 -4.72 -11.48
N HIS A 81 -7.09 -4.00 -11.87
CA HIS A 81 -7.00 -2.85 -12.75
C HIS A 81 -7.81 -1.66 -12.23
N ILE A 82 -7.25 -0.46 -12.36
CA ILE A 82 -7.89 0.79 -11.95
C ILE A 82 -8.11 1.65 -13.18
N ILE A 83 -9.37 2.02 -13.41
CA ILE A 83 -9.77 2.84 -14.56
C ILE A 83 -9.60 4.32 -14.22
N ASN A 84 -10.02 4.72 -13.01
CA ASN A 84 -9.92 6.09 -12.54
C ASN A 84 -9.92 6.15 -11.01
N THR A 85 -10.09 7.35 -10.43
CA THR A 85 -9.94 7.57 -9.00
C THR A 85 -10.95 6.86 -8.10
N GLY A 86 -12.06 6.35 -8.66
CA GLY A 86 -13.06 5.58 -7.92
C GLY A 86 -13.28 4.18 -8.49
N LEU A 87 -13.16 4.02 -9.81
CA LEU A 87 -13.51 2.80 -10.51
C LEU A 87 -12.31 1.85 -10.68
N GLY A 88 -12.46 0.62 -10.21
CA GLY A 88 -11.49 -0.46 -10.41
C GLY A 88 -12.14 -1.83 -10.38
N PHE A 89 -11.42 -2.83 -10.90
CA PHE A 89 -11.84 -4.21 -11.01
C PHE A 89 -10.75 -5.17 -10.56
N ILE A 90 -11.16 -6.27 -9.93
CA ILE A 90 -10.29 -7.39 -9.57
C ILE A 90 -10.89 -8.64 -10.19
N CYS A 91 -10.06 -9.51 -10.77
CA CYS A 91 -10.50 -10.83 -11.20
C CYS A 91 -9.67 -11.92 -10.53
N GLY A 92 -10.23 -13.13 -10.45
CA GLY A 92 -9.58 -14.23 -9.74
C GLY A 92 -10.20 -15.59 -10.03
N ASP A 93 -9.92 -16.52 -9.14
CA ASP A 93 -10.35 -17.91 -9.27
C ASP A 93 -11.88 -18.08 -9.21
N SER A 94 -12.36 -19.20 -9.77
CA SER A 94 -13.79 -19.56 -9.81
C SER A 94 -14.68 -18.50 -10.49
N GLY A 95 -14.12 -17.71 -11.41
CA GLY A 95 -14.85 -16.70 -12.20
C GLY A 95 -15.18 -15.43 -11.41
N ILE A 96 -14.50 -15.18 -10.29
CA ILE A 96 -14.78 -13.99 -9.49
C ILE A 96 -14.36 -12.71 -10.23
N VAL A 97 -15.25 -11.72 -10.18
CA VAL A 97 -14.98 -10.35 -10.61
C VAL A 97 -15.50 -9.42 -9.53
N LEU A 98 -14.60 -8.67 -8.89
CA LEU A 98 -14.95 -7.62 -7.94
C LEU A 98 -14.87 -6.27 -8.64
N LYS A 99 -15.74 -5.35 -8.23
CA LYS A 99 -15.75 -3.97 -8.71
C LYS A 99 -15.79 -3.05 -7.50
N THR A 100 -15.03 -1.96 -7.56
CA THR A 100 -15.20 -0.83 -6.65
C THR A 100 -15.54 0.42 -7.43
N GLU A 101 -16.31 1.33 -6.82
CA GLU A 101 -16.61 2.67 -7.35
C GLU A 101 -16.09 3.79 -6.44
N ASN A 102 -15.39 3.43 -5.36
CA ASN A 102 -14.83 4.34 -4.36
C ASN A 102 -13.41 3.96 -3.92
N ALA A 103 -12.63 3.37 -4.82
CA ALA A 103 -11.25 2.97 -4.57
C ALA A 103 -11.11 2.01 -3.38
N GLY A 104 -11.94 0.98 -3.34
CA GLY A 104 -11.90 -0.12 -2.37
C GLY A 104 -12.32 0.27 -0.95
N GLN A 105 -13.15 1.32 -0.79
CA GLN A 105 -13.72 1.65 0.53
C GLN A 105 -14.92 0.78 0.88
N THR A 106 -15.64 0.26 -0.12
CA THR A 106 -16.74 -0.71 0.01
C THR A 106 -16.74 -1.70 -1.13
#